data_AF-A0A9J7INA8-F1
#
_entry.id   AF-A0A9J7INA8-F1
#
_cell.length_a   1.000
_cell.length_b   1.000
_cell.length_c   1.000
_cell.angle_alpha   90.00
_cell.angle_beta   90.00
_cell.angle_gamma   90.00
#
_symmetry.space_group_name_H-M   'P 1'
#
loop_
_entity.id
_entity.type
_entity.pdbx_description
1 polymer ?
#
loop_
_entity_poly.entity_id
_entity_poly.type
_entity_poly.pdbx_seq_one_letter_code
_entity_poly.pdbx_strand_id
1 'polypeptide(L)'
;MYSNWRIKELKDELRKRGASLRGKKADLVERLELYDQNFNFDRPDKADNEDPKMQLPLSETYRDINSNTILPPLDKTMIRHYLCYTQKKIDTVVRLYESRHLLMARASVVGDNTFVKGYCRKTMKSLQYEVDIVLNINGNPEASHCECPAGSGTNALCKHVAVLLFGIENMVREKILLLQEVCTQKLQQFHVPKKLYTGTPVKVEKFYRRKSNPIFEPYPLKNIKKI
;
A
#
# COMPACT_ATOMS: atom_id res chain seq x y z
N MET A 1 4.44 3.88 -26.89
CA MET A 1 4.69 4.70 -28.11
C MET A 1 6.10 5.31 -28.15
N TYR A 2 6.80 5.39 -27.02
CA TYR A 2 8.10 6.07 -26.89
C TYR A 2 9.34 5.19 -27.09
N SER A 3 9.18 3.88 -27.29
CA SER A 3 10.31 2.93 -27.45
C SER A 3 11.23 3.27 -28.62
N ASN A 4 10.70 3.89 -29.67
CA ASN A 4 11.44 4.24 -30.89
C ASN A 4 12.21 5.55 -30.79
N TRP A 5 12.02 6.35 -29.72
CA TRP A 5 12.70 7.63 -29.56
C TRP A 5 14.15 7.47 -29.11
N ARG A 6 14.99 8.45 -29.44
CA ARG A 6 16.36 8.54 -28.95
C ARG A 6 16.37 9.05 -27.51
N ILE A 7 17.42 8.69 -26.76
CA ILE A 7 17.56 9.11 -25.35
C ILE A 7 17.52 10.62 -25.18
N LYS A 8 18.03 11.37 -26.17
CA LYS A 8 17.99 12.83 -26.17
C LYS A 8 16.55 13.36 -26.20
N GLU A 9 15.75 12.87 -27.13
CA GLU A 9 14.32 13.22 -27.29
C GLU A 9 13.51 12.86 -26.04
N LEU A 10 13.74 11.67 -25.47
CA LEU A 10 13.09 11.24 -24.23
C LEU A 10 13.41 12.17 -23.05
N LYS A 11 14.67 12.61 -22.92
CA LYS A 11 15.09 13.52 -21.84
C LYS A 11 14.57 14.93 -22.06
N ASP A 12 14.52 15.40 -23.29
CA ASP A 12 13.99 16.74 -23.60
C ASP A 12 12.49 16.81 -23.28
N GLU A 13 11.75 15.75 -23.60
CA GLU A 13 10.32 15.66 -23.29
C GLU A 13 10.06 15.51 -21.78
N LEU A 14 10.84 14.68 -21.07
CA LEU A 14 10.76 14.61 -19.60
C LEU A 14 11.13 15.94 -18.92
N ARG A 15 12.08 16.70 -19.50
CA ARG A 15 12.47 18.03 -18.99
C ARG A 15 11.35 19.04 -19.14
N LYS A 16 10.66 19.07 -20.29
CA LYS A 16 9.48 19.92 -20.49
C LYS A 16 8.38 19.64 -19.47
N ARG A 17 8.23 18.37 -19.07
CA ARG A 17 7.22 17.90 -18.11
C ARG A 17 7.68 17.97 -16.64
N GLY A 18 8.85 18.54 -16.35
CA GLY A 18 9.38 18.67 -14.98
C GLY A 18 9.74 17.32 -14.31
N ALA A 19 9.88 16.25 -15.09
CA ALA A 19 10.11 14.91 -14.58
C ALA A 19 11.61 14.58 -14.44
N SER A 20 11.92 13.58 -13.60
CA SER A 20 13.30 13.12 -13.39
C SER A 20 13.93 12.59 -14.69
N LEU A 21 15.18 12.98 -14.95
CA LEU A 21 15.97 12.57 -16.13
C LEU A 21 16.89 11.36 -15.86
N ARG A 22 16.85 10.80 -14.65
CA ARG A 22 17.69 9.68 -14.24
C ARG A 22 17.10 8.35 -14.72
N GLY A 23 17.99 7.43 -15.09
CA GLY A 23 17.66 6.06 -15.49
C GLY A 23 18.20 5.64 -16.86
N LYS A 24 18.00 4.36 -17.18
CA LYS A 24 18.26 3.78 -18.50
C LYS A 24 17.13 4.14 -19.46
N LYS A 25 17.32 3.90 -20.77
CA LYS A 25 16.31 4.21 -21.80
C LYS A 25 14.92 3.64 -21.48
N ALA A 26 14.86 2.40 -20.99
CA ALA A 26 13.60 1.76 -20.60
C ALA A 26 12.87 2.53 -19.48
N ASP A 27 13.61 2.99 -18.46
CA ASP A 27 13.04 3.75 -17.34
C ASP A 27 12.48 5.11 -17.79
N LEU A 28 13.14 5.76 -18.76
CA LEU A 28 12.67 7.02 -19.34
C LEU A 28 11.38 6.84 -20.15
N VAL A 29 11.31 5.74 -20.91
CA VAL A 29 10.12 5.37 -21.70
C VAL A 29 8.96 5.05 -20.78
N GLU A 30 9.14 4.19 -19.78
CA GLU A 30 8.08 3.85 -18.82
C GLU A 30 7.59 5.10 -18.09
N ARG A 31 8.49 6.03 -17.73
CA ARG A 31 8.10 7.29 -17.09
C ARG A 31 7.23 8.17 -17.98
N LEU A 32 7.58 8.34 -19.26
CA LEU A 32 6.74 9.11 -20.20
C LEU A 32 5.38 8.45 -20.43
N GLU A 33 5.34 7.12 -20.55
CA GLU A 33 4.08 6.39 -20.69
C GLU A 33 3.18 6.53 -19.46
N LEU A 34 3.75 6.52 -18.25
CA LEU A 34 3.02 6.77 -17.02
C LEU A 34 2.50 8.22 -16.94
N TYR A 35 3.30 9.20 -17.39
CA TYR A 35 2.90 10.61 -17.39
C TYR A 35 1.74 10.87 -18.36
N ASP A 36 1.77 10.28 -19.55
CA ASP A 36 0.64 10.35 -20.50
C ASP A 36 -0.62 9.68 -19.93
N GLN A 37 -0.47 8.48 -19.34
CA GLN A 37 -1.60 7.76 -18.73
C GLN A 37 -2.23 8.57 -17.59
N ASN A 38 -1.41 9.31 -16.84
CA ASN A 38 -1.84 10.19 -15.77
C ASN A 38 -2.17 11.63 -16.23
N PHE A 39 -2.21 11.91 -17.55
CA PHE A 39 -2.48 13.25 -18.10
C PHE A 39 -1.60 14.36 -17.49
N ASN A 40 -0.30 14.11 -17.24
CA ASN A 40 0.61 15.06 -16.57
C ASN A 40 0.03 15.67 -15.28
N PHE A 41 -0.80 14.94 -14.54
CA PHE A 41 -1.54 15.42 -13.35
C PHE A 41 -2.66 16.44 -13.65
N ASP A 42 -2.75 16.94 -14.87
CA ASP A 42 -3.84 17.78 -15.38
C ASP A 42 -4.94 16.91 -15.97
N ARG A 43 -5.55 16.04 -15.16
CA ARG A 43 -6.86 15.52 -15.55
C ARG A 43 -7.83 16.70 -15.48
N PRO A 44 -8.42 17.16 -16.59
CA PRO A 44 -9.68 17.88 -16.44
C PRO A 44 -10.60 16.92 -15.70
N ASP A 45 -11.21 17.37 -14.61
CA ASP A 45 -12.31 16.66 -13.99
C ASP A 45 -13.29 16.38 -15.13
N LYS A 46 -13.30 15.14 -15.62
CA LYS A 46 -14.32 14.73 -16.57
C LYS A 46 -15.63 15.01 -15.85
N ALA A 47 -16.42 15.93 -16.42
CA ALA A 47 -17.81 16.11 -16.03
C ALA A 47 -18.39 14.73 -15.77
N ASP A 48 -18.93 14.55 -14.56
CA ASP A 48 -19.34 13.27 -14.02
C ASP A 48 -19.98 12.42 -15.12
N ASN A 49 -19.23 11.44 -15.62
CA ASN A 49 -19.89 10.31 -16.26
C ASN A 49 -20.89 9.81 -15.21
N GLU A 50 -22.14 9.59 -15.64
CA GLU A 50 -23.20 8.95 -14.84
C GLU A 50 -22.88 7.48 -14.48
N ASP A 51 -21.59 7.12 -14.46
CA ASP A 51 -21.12 5.84 -13.98
C ASP A 51 -21.40 5.80 -12.47
N PRO A 52 -22.13 4.78 -11.97
CA PRO A 52 -22.42 4.67 -10.55
C PRO A 52 -21.10 4.62 -9.78
N LYS A 53 -20.87 5.61 -8.93
CA LYS A 53 -19.71 5.68 -8.03
C LYS A 53 -20.11 5.09 -6.68
N MET A 54 -19.23 4.28 -6.10
CA MET A 54 -19.40 3.76 -4.74
C MET A 54 -19.39 4.94 -3.78
N GLN A 55 -20.44 5.07 -2.96
CA GLN A 55 -20.48 6.09 -1.91
C GLN A 55 -19.54 5.67 -0.79
N LEU A 56 -18.52 6.48 -0.52
CA LEU A 56 -17.51 6.22 0.51
C LEU A 56 -17.58 7.32 1.57
N PRO A 57 -17.35 6.99 2.85
CA PRO A 57 -17.24 7.97 3.91
C PRO A 57 -15.96 8.80 3.76
N LEU A 58 -15.91 9.93 4.48
CA LEU A 58 -14.74 10.80 4.52
C LEU A 58 -13.49 10.04 4.98
N SER A 59 -12.36 10.28 4.30
CA SER A 59 -11.08 9.61 4.56
C SER A 59 -10.62 9.67 6.02
N GLU A 60 -10.99 10.73 6.75
CA GLU A 60 -10.65 10.94 8.16
C GLU A 60 -11.37 9.97 9.12
N THR A 61 -12.48 9.38 8.69
CA THR A 61 -13.26 8.43 9.52
C THR A 61 -12.61 7.05 9.60
N TYR A 62 -11.71 6.73 8.68
CA TYR A 62 -11.05 5.43 8.62
C TYR A 62 -9.97 5.28 9.69
N ARG A 63 -9.97 4.11 10.34
CA ARG A 63 -8.95 3.71 11.32
C ARG A 63 -8.28 2.41 10.90
N ASP A 64 -7.01 2.25 11.26
CA ASP A 64 -6.27 1.02 10.99
C ASP A 64 -6.90 -0.17 11.72
N ILE A 65 -7.05 -1.29 11.01
CA ILE A 65 -7.62 -2.51 11.57
C ILE A 65 -6.60 -3.17 12.51
N ASN A 66 -7.02 -3.37 13.76
CA ASN A 66 -6.25 -4.02 14.82
C ASN A 66 -7.14 -5.03 15.58
N SER A 67 -6.56 -5.80 16.52
CA SER A 67 -7.26 -6.90 17.19
C SER A 67 -8.50 -6.47 17.97
N ASN A 68 -8.57 -5.19 18.35
CA ASN A 68 -9.68 -4.58 19.07
C ASN A 68 -10.74 -3.97 18.13
N THR A 69 -10.49 -3.96 16.82
CA THR A 69 -11.44 -3.43 15.84
C THR A 69 -12.64 -4.36 15.74
N ILE A 70 -13.83 -3.80 15.93
CA ILE A 70 -15.09 -4.52 15.78
C ILE A 70 -15.40 -4.54 14.28
N LEU A 71 -15.36 -5.73 13.70
CA LEU A 71 -15.66 -5.98 12.31
C LEU A 71 -16.87 -6.91 12.23
N PRO A 72 -17.71 -6.81 11.19
CA PRO A 72 -18.84 -7.69 11.02
C PRO A 72 -18.37 -9.14 10.88
N PRO A 73 -19.18 -10.12 11.32
CA PRO A 73 -18.82 -11.54 11.28
C PRO A 73 -18.75 -12.02 9.83
N LEU A 74 -17.57 -11.95 9.22
CA LEU A 74 -17.32 -12.41 7.85
C LEU A 74 -16.99 -13.91 7.86
N ASP A 75 -17.78 -14.72 7.16
CA ASP A 75 -17.56 -16.17 7.05
C ASP A 75 -16.84 -16.58 5.75
N LYS A 76 -16.08 -17.69 5.82
CA LYS A 76 -15.39 -18.28 4.66
C LYS A 76 -16.34 -18.69 3.55
N THR A 77 -17.58 -19.06 3.88
CA THR A 77 -18.62 -19.38 2.89
C THR A 77 -18.85 -18.20 1.95
N MET A 78 -18.87 -16.98 2.47
CA MET A 78 -19.14 -15.75 1.74
C MET A 78 -17.99 -15.41 0.79
N ILE A 79 -16.75 -15.62 1.24
CA ILE A 79 -15.57 -15.52 0.38
C ILE A 79 -15.65 -16.55 -0.75
N ARG A 80 -16.07 -17.78 -0.47
CA ARG A 80 -16.27 -18.81 -1.51
C ARG A 80 -17.35 -18.42 -2.50
N HIS A 81 -18.47 -17.86 -2.05
CA HIS A 81 -19.53 -17.36 -2.94
C HIS A 81 -19.01 -16.27 -3.87
N TYR A 82 -18.28 -15.29 -3.33
CA TYR A 82 -17.61 -14.26 -4.12
C TYR A 82 -16.62 -14.89 -5.13
N LEU A 83 -15.82 -15.88 -4.71
CA LEU A 83 -14.85 -16.54 -5.58
C LEU A 83 -15.48 -17.40 -6.69
N CYS A 84 -16.60 -18.07 -6.40
CA CYS A 84 -17.39 -18.79 -7.40
C CYS A 84 -17.91 -17.83 -8.47
N TYR A 85 -18.45 -16.68 -8.07
CA TYR A 85 -18.94 -15.67 -9.00
C TYR A 85 -17.81 -15.11 -9.88
N THR A 86 -16.63 -14.88 -9.30
CA THR A 86 -15.45 -14.35 -10.02
C THR A 86 -14.65 -15.40 -10.79
N GLN A 87 -15.04 -16.68 -10.71
CA GLN A 87 -14.32 -17.83 -11.27
C GLN A 87 -12.83 -17.86 -10.86
N LYS A 88 -12.52 -17.47 -9.61
CA LYS A 88 -11.16 -17.47 -9.07
C LYS A 88 -10.96 -18.61 -8.09
N LYS A 89 -9.76 -19.20 -8.11
CA LYS A 89 -9.39 -20.25 -7.16
C LYS A 89 -9.00 -19.63 -5.82
N ILE A 90 -9.54 -20.20 -4.73
CA ILE A 90 -9.21 -19.77 -3.36
C ILE A 90 -7.72 -19.87 -3.06
N ASP A 91 -7.03 -20.91 -3.56
CA ASP A 91 -5.59 -21.09 -3.37
C ASP A 91 -4.76 -19.91 -3.88
N THR A 92 -5.23 -19.25 -4.95
CA THR A 92 -4.55 -18.07 -5.48
C THR A 92 -4.67 -16.88 -4.54
N VAL A 93 -5.82 -16.73 -3.87
CA VAL A 93 -6.07 -15.68 -2.89
C VAL A 93 -5.25 -15.92 -1.63
N VAL A 94 -5.29 -17.15 -1.11
CA VAL A 94 -4.52 -17.58 0.06
C VAL A 94 -3.03 -17.33 -0.17
N ARG A 95 -2.49 -17.78 -1.30
CA ARG A 95 -1.08 -17.55 -1.65
C ARG A 95 -0.72 -16.07 -1.73
N LEU A 96 -1.60 -15.21 -2.28
CA LEU A 96 -1.36 -13.77 -2.36
C LEU A 96 -1.37 -13.10 -0.98
N TYR A 97 -2.27 -13.53 -0.11
CA TYR A 97 -2.37 -13.05 1.26
C TYR A 97 -1.14 -13.48 2.10
N GLU A 98 -0.77 -14.76 2.05
CA GLU A 98 0.40 -15.31 2.76
C GLU A 98 1.71 -14.69 2.29
N SER A 99 1.81 -14.36 1.00
CA SER A 99 2.95 -13.61 0.45
C SER A 99 2.90 -12.10 0.73
N ARG A 100 2.00 -11.65 1.63
CA ARG A 100 1.89 -10.29 2.15
C ARG A 100 1.71 -9.23 1.06
N HIS A 101 0.83 -9.51 0.09
CA HIS A 101 0.46 -8.52 -0.93
C HIS A 101 -0.48 -7.43 -0.40
N LEU A 102 -1.07 -7.60 0.78
CA LEU A 102 -1.85 -6.56 1.45
C LEU A 102 -0.90 -5.61 2.20
N LEU A 103 -0.89 -4.32 1.84
CA LEU A 103 -0.03 -3.32 2.49
C LEU A 103 -0.68 -2.74 3.74
N MET A 104 -1.98 -2.44 3.63
CA MET A 104 -2.76 -1.78 4.66
C MET A 104 -4.21 -2.19 4.54
N ALA A 105 -4.91 -2.23 5.67
CA ALA A 105 -6.36 -2.31 5.74
C ALA A 105 -6.88 -1.39 6.84
N ARG A 106 -7.91 -0.61 6.51
CA ARG A 106 -8.57 0.36 7.38
C ARG A 106 -10.06 0.13 7.33
N ALA A 107 -10.74 0.35 8.45
CA ALA A 107 -12.19 0.27 8.54
C ALA A 107 -12.79 1.58 9.04
N SER A 108 -14.00 1.86 8.59
CA SER A 108 -14.88 2.92 9.08
C SER A 108 -16.29 2.32 9.21
N VAL A 109 -16.95 2.55 10.34
CA VAL A 109 -18.29 2.05 10.60
C VAL A 109 -19.24 3.24 10.55
N VAL A 110 -20.21 3.19 9.64
CA VAL A 110 -21.20 4.25 9.44
C VAL A 110 -22.59 3.62 9.37
N GLY A 111 -23.39 3.83 10.41
CA GLY A 111 -24.69 3.14 10.55
C GLY A 111 -24.51 1.63 10.63
N ASP A 112 -25.26 0.91 9.80
CA ASP A 112 -25.24 -0.56 9.73
C ASP A 112 -24.14 -1.11 8.80
N ASN A 113 -23.44 -0.23 8.08
CA ASN A 113 -22.46 -0.60 7.08
C ASN A 113 -21.03 -0.35 7.57
N THR A 114 -20.17 -1.34 7.36
CA THR A 114 -18.73 -1.27 7.60
C THR A 114 -17.99 -1.08 6.29
N PHE A 115 -17.34 0.06 6.14
CA PHE A 115 -16.52 0.40 4.97
C PHE A 115 -15.08 -0.02 5.24
N VAL A 116 -14.53 -0.86 4.38
CA VAL A 116 -13.15 -1.34 4.49
C VAL A 116 -12.36 -0.87 3.28
N LYS A 117 -11.28 -0.15 3.55
CA LYS A 117 -10.32 0.35 2.56
C LYS A 117 -9.00 -0.40 2.73
N GLY A 118 -8.42 -0.87 1.64
CA GLY A 118 -7.14 -1.57 1.66
C GLY A 118 -6.27 -1.25 0.45
N TYR A 119 -4.97 -1.45 0.61
CA TYR A 119 -4.01 -1.32 -0.48
C TYR A 119 -3.38 -2.66 -0.79
N CYS A 120 -3.49 -3.10 -2.04
CA CYS A 120 -2.97 -4.37 -2.50
C CYS A 120 -1.86 -4.15 -3.53
N ARG A 121 -0.71 -4.81 -3.35
CA ARG A 121 0.39 -4.79 -4.32
C ARG A 121 0.08 -5.64 -5.53
N LYS A 122 0.55 -5.20 -6.69
CA LYS A 122 0.67 -6.04 -7.88
C LYS A 122 1.82 -7.04 -7.70
N THR A 123 1.63 -8.25 -8.18
CA THR A 123 2.61 -9.36 -8.01
C THR A 123 3.96 -9.08 -8.70
N MET A 124 3.96 -8.38 -9.83
CA MET A 124 5.15 -8.27 -10.71
C MET A 124 5.73 -6.85 -10.84
N LYS A 125 5.02 -5.81 -10.41
CA LYS A 125 5.47 -4.41 -10.51
C LYS A 125 5.31 -3.71 -9.16
N SER A 126 6.10 -2.65 -8.92
CA SER A 126 5.93 -1.76 -7.76
C SER A 126 4.72 -0.84 -7.93
N LEU A 127 3.57 -1.44 -8.19
CA LEU A 127 2.29 -0.76 -8.30
C LEU A 127 1.38 -1.28 -7.20
N GLN A 128 0.65 -0.36 -6.57
CA GLN A 128 -0.37 -0.65 -5.57
C GLN A 128 -1.72 -0.26 -6.14
N TYR A 129 -2.76 -1.00 -5.74
CA TYR A 129 -4.14 -0.73 -6.07
C TYR A 129 -4.90 -0.45 -4.78
N GLU A 130 -5.66 0.64 -4.77
CA GLU A 130 -6.67 0.88 -3.76
C GLU A 130 -7.86 -0.08 -3.98
N VAL A 131 -8.39 -0.58 -2.87
CA VAL A 131 -9.50 -1.52 -2.83
C VAL A 131 -10.46 -1.04 -1.75
N ASP A 132 -11.72 -0.83 -2.11
CA ASP A 132 -12.78 -0.45 -1.20
C ASP A 132 -13.87 -1.51 -1.19
N ILE A 133 -14.42 -1.81 -0.01
CA ILE A 133 -15.49 -2.80 0.19
C ILE A 133 -16.49 -2.23 1.19
N VAL A 134 -17.77 -2.30 0.87
CA VAL A 134 -18.86 -2.09 1.83
C VAL A 134 -19.35 -3.45 2.31
N LEU A 135 -19.34 -3.65 3.62
CA LEU A 135 -19.89 -4.82 4.29
C LEU A 135 -21.14 -4.41 5.06
N ASN A 136 -22.20 -5.21 4.96
CA ASN A 136 -23.38 -5.09 5.83
C ASN A 136 -23.06 -5.63 7.24
N ILE A 137 -23.94 -5.41 8.22
CA ILE A 137 -23.88 -5.93 9.59
C ILE A 137 -23.70 -7.45 9.65
N ASN A 138 -24.22 -8.18 8.66
CA ASN A 138 -24.09 -9.63 8.53
C ASN A 138 -22.76 -10.07 7.90
N GLY A 139 -21.87 -9.13 7.55
CA GLY A 139 -20.60 -9.41 6.87
C GLY A 139 -20.72 -9.55 5.35
N ASN A 140 -21.91 -9.42 4.76
CA ASN A 140 -22.11 -9.54 3.31
C ASN A 140 -21.50 -8.35 2.56
N PRO A 141 -20.65 -8.59 1.53
CA PRO A 141 -20.18 -7.50 0.68
C PRO A 141 -21.32 -6.99 -0.20
N GLU A 142 -21.73 -5.73 0.00
CA GLU A 142 -22.79 -5.07 -0.78
C GLU A 142 -22.25 -4.39 -2.03
N ALA A 143 -21.07 -3.80 -1.93
CA ALA A 143 -20.37 -3.14 -3.03
C ALA A 143 -18.86 -3.30 -2.85
N SER A 144 -18.14 -3.34 -3.96
CA SER A 144 -16.69 -3.39 -3.97
C SER A 144 -16.11 -2.58 -5.14
N HIS A 145 -15.02 -1.88 -4.89
CA HIS A 145 -14.29 -1.13 -5.90
C HIS A 145 -12.80 -1.47 -5.85
N CYS A 146 -12.14 -1.52 -7.00
CA CYS A 146 -10.69 -1.61 -7.04
C CYS A 146 -10.12 -0.96 -8.30
N GLU A 147 -9.08 -0.15 -8.15
CA GLU A 147 -8.42 0.59 -9.23
C GLU A 147 -7.74 -0.30 -10.29
N CYS A 148 -7.68 -1.61 -10.07
CA CYS A 148 -7.10 -2.52 -11.04
C CYS A 148 -7.99 -2.65 -12.29
N PRO A 149 -7.42 -3.02 -13.45
CA PRO A 149 -8.21 -3.14 -14.70
C PRO A 149 -9.39 -4.12 -14.64
N ALA A 150 -9.37 -5.06 -13.69
CA ALA A 150 -10.44 -6.05 -13.49
C ALA A 150 -11.44 -5.67 -12.37
N GLY A 151 -11.26 -4.50 -11.75
CA GLY A 151 -12.03 -4.05 -10.59
C GLY A 151 -12.72 -2.69 -10.77
N SER A 152 -12.70 -2.14 -11.99
CA SER A 152 -13.40 -0.89 -12.29
C SER A 152 -14.91 -1.07 -12.13
N GLY A 153 -15.57 -0.20 -11.36
CA GLY A 153 -17.02 -0.22 -11.10
C GLY A 153 -17.39 -0.40 -9.63
N THR A 154 -18.69 -0.58 -9.36
CA THR A 154 -19.27 -0.78 -8.01
C THR A 154 -19.28 -2.22 -7.52
N ASN A 155 -19.03 -3.18 -8.42
CA ASN A 155 -18.93 -4.61 -8.13
C ASN A 155 -17.62 -5.15 -8.70
N ALA A 156 -16.51 -4.74 -8.11
CA ALA A 156 -15.18 -5.20 -8.47
C ALA A 156 -15.03 -6.70 -8.20
N LEU A 157 -14.62 -7.45 -9.23
CA LEU A 157 -14.50 -8.92 -9.21
C LEU A 157 -13.05 -9.41 -9.19
N CYS A 158 -12.15 -8.55 -8.73
CA CYS A 158 -10.73 -8.80 -8.81
C CYS A 158 -10.23 -9.64 -7.63
N LYS A 159 -9.04 -10.23 -7.81
CA LYS A 159 -8.34 -10.97 -6.76
C LYS A 159 -7.94 -10.09 -5.57
N HIS A 160 -7.80 -8.78 -5.76
CA HIS A 160 -7.41 -7.86 -4.69
C HIS A 160 -8.53 -7.68 -3.66
N VAL A 161 -9.78 -7.57 -4.12
CA VAL A 161 -10.97 -7.59 -3.25
C VAL A 161 -11.03 -8.91 -2.46
N ALA A 162 -10.81 -10.04 -3.12
CA ALA A 162 -10.77 -11.33 -2.42
C ALA A 162 -9.66 -11.43 -1.36
N VAL A 163 -8.47 -10.86 -1.63
CA VAL A 163 -7.37 -10.83 -0.65
C VAL A 163 -7.72 -9.96 0.55
N LEU A 164 -8.37 -8.82 0.33
CA LEU A 164 -8.83 -7.94 1.43
C LEU A 164 -9.93 -8.63 2.26
N LEU A 165 -10.93 -9.25 1.63
CA LEU A 165 -11.95 -10.05 2.31
C LEU A 165 -11.33 -11.19 3.13
N PHE A 166 -10.36 -11.92 2.56
CA PHE A 166 -9.66 -12.99 3.27
C PHE A 166 -8.87 -12.45 4.47
N GLY A 167 -8.23 -11.29 4.33
CA GLY A 167 -7.55 -10.62 5.44
C GLY A 167 -8.51 -10.22 6.58
N ILE A 168 -9.70 -9.70 6.24
CA ILE A 168 -10.74 -9.36 7.21
C ILE A 168 -11.25 -10.61 7.93
N GLU A 169 -11.51 -11.71 7.22
CA GLU A 169 -11.95 -12.98 7.82
C GLU A 169 -10.90 -13.52 8.81
N ASN A 170 -9.63 -13.52 8.41
CA ASN A 170 -8.54 -13.94 9.28
C ASN A 170 -8.41 -13.01 10.50
N MET A 171 -8.71 -11.72 10.33
CA MET A 171 -8.73 -10.77 11.44
C MET A 171 -9.90 -11.01 12.40
N VAL A 172 -11.08 -11.36 11.89
CA VAL A 172 -12.25 -11.69 12.71
C VAL A 172 -11.99 -12.99 13.49
N ARG A 173 -11.49 -14.04 12.84
CA ARG A 173 -11.27 -15.36 13.46
C ARG A 173 -10.00 -15.43 14.31
N GLU A 174 -8.84 -15.10 13.74
CA GLU A 174 -7.53 -15.32 14.35
C GLU A 174 -6.98 -14.07 15.04
N LYS A 175 -7.61 -12.91 14.85
CA LYS A 175 -7.12 -11.60 15.33
C LYS A 175 -5.73 -11.23 14.78
N ILE A 176 -5.38 -11.78 13.62
CA ILE A 176 -4.11 -11.58 12.91
C ILE A 176 -4.36 -11.09 11.49
N LEU A 177 -3.67 -10.00 11.11
CA LEU A 177 -3.66 -9.46 9.76
C LEU A 177 -2.24 -9.48 9.18
N LEU A 178 -2.05 -10.20 8.06
CA LEU A 178 -0.75 -10.33 7.39
C LEU A 178 -0.53 -9.17 6.42
N LEU A 179 0.08 -8.10 6.92
CA LEU A 179 0.49 -6.95 6.12
C LEU A 179 1.89 -7.10 5.54
N GLN A 180 2.19 -6.31 4.51
CA GLN A 180 3.54 -6.19 3.95
C GLN A 180 4.52 -5.79 5.04
N GLU A 181 5.64 -6.52 5.10
CA GLU A 181 6.69 -6.19 6.05
C GLU A 181 7.38 -4.88 5.69
N VAL A 182 7.50 -3.99 6.67
CA VAL A 182 8.32 -2.78 6.57
C VAL A 182 9.80 -3.10 6.80
N CYS A 183 10.69 -2.21 6.38
CA CYS A 183 12.14 -2.42 6.45
C CYS A 183 12.67 -2.64 7.88
N THR A 184 11.96 -2.18 8.91
CA THR A 184 12.32 -2.37 10.32
C THR A 184 11.83 -3.69 10.92
N GLN A 185 10.89 -4.38 10.26
CA GLN A 185 10.42 -5.70 10.69
C GLN A 185 11.35 -6.83 10.24
N LYS A 186 12.12 -6.60 9.18
CA LYS A 186 13.18 -7.52 8.73
C LYS A 186 14.47 -7.17 9.42
N LEU A 187 15.18 -8.19 9.93
CA LEU A 187 16.50 -8.00 10.50
C LEU A 187 17.41 -7.34 9.47
N GLN A 188 18.04 -6.25 9.86
CA GLN A 188 18.86 -5.45 8.98
C GLN A 188 20.11 -6.23 8.56
N GLN A 189 20.26 -6.55 7.28
CA GLN A 189 21.34 -7.44 6.81
C GLN A 189 22.71 -6.74 6.64
N PHE A 190 22.75 -5.41 6.52
CA PHE A 190 24.00 -4.70 6.17
C PHE A 190 24.92 -4.39 7.37
N HIS A 191 24.40 -4.26 8.59
CA HIS A 191 25.21 -4.10 9.81
C HIS A 191 25.39 -5.42 10.57
N VAL A 192 25.12 -6.56 9.94
CA VAL A 192 25.41 -7.85 10.56
C VAL A 192 26.93 -8.03 10.53
N PRO A 193 27.62 -8.11 11.69
CA PRO A 193 29.05 -8.35 11.70
C PRO A 193 29.33 -9.70 11.05
N LYS A 194 30.23 -9.72 10.06
CA LYS A 194 30.57 -10.94 9.30
C LYS A 194 31.12 -12.06 10.18
N LYS A 195 31.58 -11.73 11.38
CA LYS A 195 32.09 -12.67 12.38
C LYS A 195 31.34 -12.44 13.69
N LEU A 196 30.92 -13.52 14.33
CA LEU A 196 30.42 -13.48 15.70
C LEU A 196 31.49 -12.86 16.59
N TYR A 197 31.10 -11.83 17.35
CA TYR A 197 31.99 -11.26 18.36
C TYR A 197 32.14 -12.29 19.48
N THR A 198 33.31 -12.90 19.58
CA THR A 198 33.66 -13.88 20.61
C THR A 198 34.33 -13.25 21.83
N GLY A 199 34.55 -11.93 21.81
CA GLY A 199 35.11 -11.21 22.93
C GLY A 199 34.11 -11.06 24.08
N THR A 200 34.63 -10.82 25.28
CA THR A 200 33.79 -10.36 26.38
C THR A 200 33.34 -8.92 26.11
N PRO A 201 32.10 -8.54 26.49
CA PRO A 201 31.65 -7.15 26.36
C PRO A 201 32.70 -6.20 26.92
N VAL A 202 33.17 -5.26 26.10
CA VAL A 202 34.17 -4.29 26.53
C VAL A 202 33.55 -3.46 27.66
N LYS A 203 34.15 -3.50 28.84
CA LYS A 203 33.72 -2.67 29.97
C LYS A 203 33.80 -1.19 29.58
N VAL A 204 32.80 -0.41 29.98
CA VAL A 204 32.67 1.03 29.67
C VAL A 204 33.95 1.81 30.00
N GLU A 205 34.65 1.41 31.07
CA GLU A 205 35.93 1.97 31.52
C GLU A 205 37.07 1.88 30.48
N LYS A 206 37.02 0.89 29.58
CA LYS A 206 38.05 0.65 28.56
C LYS A 206 37.75 1.31 27.21
N PHE A 207 36.58 1.96 27.05
CA PHE A 207 36.32 2.75 25.86
C PHE A 207 37.19 4.00 25.87
N TYR A 208 37.96 4.20 24.79
CA TYR A 208 38.68 5.44 24.56
C TYR A 208 37.65 6.56 24.43
N ARG A 209 37.50 7.38 25.48
CA ARG A 209 36.68 8.59 25.41
C ARG A 209 37.36 9.51 24.41
N ARG A 210 36.81 9.65 23.20
CA ARG A 210 37.16 10.78 22.33
C ARG A 210 36.81 12.03 23.13
N LYS A 211 37.81 12.84 23.49
CA LYS A 211 37.66 14.14 24.17
C LYS A 211 36.97 15.21 23.30
N SER A 212 36.18 14.82 22.31
CA SER A 212 35.18 15.76 21.80
C SER A 212 34.07 15.78 22.84
N ASN A 213 33.82 16.93 23.45
CA ASN A 213 32.51 17.23 23.99
C ASN A 213 31.66 17.66 22.78
N PRO A 214 31.00 16.77 22.02
CA PRO A 214 29.99 17.25 21.10
C PRO A 214 28.95 17.93 21.98
N ILE A 215 28.84 19.25 21.85
CA ILE A 215 27.68 19.96 22.38
C ILE A 215 26.52 19.40 21.55
N PHE A 216 25.81 18.44 22.12
CA PHE A 216 24.64 17.86 21.50
C PHE A 216 23.53 18.89 21.63
N GLU A 217 23.40 19.74 20.61
CA GLU A 217 22.25 20.63 20.41
C GLU A 217 21.23 19.87 19.55
N PRO A 218 20.28 19.12 20.14
CA PRO A 218 19.27 18.39 19.36
C PRO A 218 18.44 19.32 18.46
N TYR A 219 18.36 20.60 18.83
CA TYR A 219 17.71 21.65 18.07
C TYR A 219 18.65 22.86 17.99
N PRO A 220 19.08 23.30 16.80
CA PRO A 220 19.86 24.53 16.68
C PRO A 220 18.99 25.72 17.09
N LEU A 221 19.27 26.29 18.26
CA LEU A 221 18.54 27.43 18.85
C LEU A 221 18.62 28.72 18.02
N LYS A 222 19.45 28.73 16.97
CA LYS A 222 19.68 29.88 16.08
C LYS A 222 18.40 30.40 15.39
N ASN A 223 17.34 29.59 15.31
CA ASN A 223 16.09 29.95 14.64
C ASN A 223 14.87 30.12 15.58
N ILE A 224 15.04 30.00 16.90
CA ILE A 224 13.90 30.00 17.85
C ILE A 224 13.52 31.43 18.31
N LYS A 225 14.29 32.47 17.94
CA LYS A 225 13.94 33.88 18.18
C LYS A 225 13.57 34.61 16.90
N LYS A 226 12.41 34.27 16.33
CA LYS A 226 11.63 35.14 15.44
C LYS A 226 10.14 34.88 15.67
N ILE A 227 9.66 35.22 16.86
CA ILE A 227 8.26 35.56 17.15
C ILE A 227 8.31 36.79 18.04
#